data_AF-J1LLU2-F1
#
_entry.id   AF-J1LLU2-F1
#
_cell.length_a   1.000
_cell.length_b   1.000
_cell.length_c   1.000
_cell.angle_alpha   90.00
_cell.angle_beta   90.00
_cell.angle_gamma   90.00
#
_symmetry.space_group_name_H-M   'P 1'
#
loop_
_entity.id
_entity.type
_entity.pdbx_description
1 polymer ?
#
loop_
_entity_poly.entity_id
_entity_poly.type
_entity_poly.pdbx_seq_one_letter_code
_entity_poly.pdbx_strand_id
1 'polypeptide(L)'
;DGSGTHADPAITPRRVPVVTIDGYSGSGKSTLAAALACLLPGWQVLHLDDWYPGWDGLAAGTQVARRICEDLRAGCPSSYEAWDWEADAPGVVVDVPVSPTIIEGCGAWDADADLSIWIEDPGEDERRRRALARDGATYAPHWQRWADQDKGRFVT
;
A
#
# COMPACT_ATOMS: atom_id res chain seq x y z
N ASP A 1 13.57 50.75 18.44
CA ASP A 1 13.74 49.70 17.42
C ASP A 1 13.77 48.34 18.11
N GLY A 2 12.62 47.69 18.21
CA GLY A 2 12.46 46.40 18.90
C GLY A 2 11.91 45.38 17.92
N SER A 3 12.79 44.68 17.22
CA SER A 3 12.46 43.57 16.33
C SER A 3 12.12 42.33 17.16
N GLY A 4 10.84 42.14 17.48
CA GLY A 4 10.33 40.89 18.01
C GLY A 4 10.20 39.86 16.89
N THR A 5 11.10 38.89 16.84
CA THR A 5 10.94 37.67 16.05
C THR A 5 9.72 36.92 16.57
N HIS A 6 8.62 36.94 15.81
CA HIS A 6 7.54 35.97 15.99
C HIS A 6 8.10 34.59 15.65
N ALA A 7 8.36 33.78 16.68
CA ALA A 7 8.53 32.36 16.50
C ALA A 7 7.18 31.81 16.02
N ASP A 8 7.17 31.24 14.82
CA ASP A 8 6.05 30.48 14.28
C ASP A 8 5.74 29.34 15.27
N PRO A 9 4.52 29.18 15.78
CA PRO A 9 4.21 28.09 16.70
C PRO A 9 4.57 26.78 16.04
N ALA A 10 5.53 26.06 16.63
CA ALA A 10 5.95 24.75 16.16
C ALA A 10 4.71 23.89 15.92
N ILE A 11 4.40 23.63 14.64
CA ILE A 11 3.35 22.70 14.25
C ILE A 11 3.78 21.37 14.84
N THR A 12 3.11 20.94 15.90
CA THR A 12 3.30 19.60 16.43
C THR A 12 2.85 18.65 15.31
N PRO A 13 3.73 17.76 14.81
CA PRO A 13 3.35 16.88 13.72
C PRO A 13 2.16 16.05 14.18
N ARG A 14 1.02 16.26 13.52
CA ARG A 14 -0.21 15.56 13.84
C ARG A 14 -0.04 14.16 13.29
N ARG A 15 0.26 13.19 14.16
CA ARG A 15 0.22 11.77 13.80
C ARG A 15 -1.12 11.49 13.12
N VAL A 16 -1.07 10.80 11.98
CA VAL A 16 -2.26 10.38 11.23
C VAL A 16 -2.38 8.86 11.32
N PRO A 17 -3.62 8.33 11.43
CA PRO A 17 -3.81 6.90 11.51
C PRO A 17 -3.48 6.24 10.17
N VAL A 18 -2.84 5.08 10.24
CA VAL A 18 -2.59 4.22 9.09
C VAL A 18 -3.32 2.88 9.30
N VAL A 19 -4.03 2.44 8.27
CA VAL A 19 -4.68 1.13 8.21
C VAL A 19 -4.04 0.32 7.09
N THR A 20 -3.72 -0.95 7.34
CA THR A 20 -3.26 -1.85 6.28
C THR A 20 -4.34 -2.87 5.92
N ILE A 21 -4.42 -3.22 4.64
CA ILE A 21 -5.32 -4.27 4.14
C ILE A 21 -4.48 -5.23 3.29
N ASP A 22 -4.29 -6.43 3.80
CA ASP A 22 -3.49 -7.48 3.17
C ASP A 22 -4.34 -8.75 2.96
N GLY A 23 -3.77 -9.73 2.27
CA GLY A 23 -4.39 -10.93 1.74
C GLY A 23 -3.81 -11.22 0.37
N TYR A 24 -3.96 -12.44 -0.11
CA TYR A 24 -3.36 -12.83 -1.39
C TYR A 24 -3.94 -12.09 -2.59
N SER A 25 -3.23 -12.11 -3.72
CA SER A 25 -3.74 -11.59 -4.99
C SER A 25 -5.10 -12.24 -5.33
N GLY A 26 -6.10 -11.41 -5.69
CA GLY A 26 -7.48 -11.85 -5.95
C GLY A 26 -8.37 -12.04 -4.71
N SER A 27 -7.91 -11.76 -3.48
CA SER A 27 -8.72 -11.95 -2.26
C SER A 27 -9.85 -10.92 -2.07
N GLY A 28 -9.71 -9.70 -2.62
CA GLY A 28 -10.71 -8.62 -2.51
C GLY A 28 -10.25 -7.39 -1.73
N LYS A 29 -8.96 -7.26 -1.41
CA LYS A 29 -8.37 -6.10 -0.70
C LYS A 29 -8.78 -4.75 -1.28
N SER A 30 -8.52 -4.54 -2.58
CA SER A 30 -8.81 -3.28 -3.26
C SER A 30 -10.30 -2.93 -3.23
N THR A 31 -11.19 -3.93 -3.28
CA THR A 31 -12.64 -3.73 -3.13
C THR A 31 -12.99 -3.22 -1.73
N LEU A 32 -12.40 -3.81 -0.68
CA LEU A 32 -12.62 -3.33 0.68
C LEU A 32 -12.02 -1.93 0.90
N ALA A 33 -10.80 -1.68 0.40
CA ALA A 33 -10.15 -0.38 0.49
C ALA A 33 -10.99 0.72 -0.15
N ALA A 34 -11.52 0.49 -1.35
CA ALA A 34 -12.41 1.41 -2.03
C ALA A 34 -13.71 1.66 -1.25
N ALA A 35 -14.33 0.61 -0.71
CA ALA A 35 -15.54 0.74 0.11
C ALA A 35 -15.29 1.56 1.38
N LEU A 36 -14.18 1.34 2.07
CA LEU A 36 -13.78 2.12 3.25
C LEU A 36 -13.50 3.58 2.90
N ALA A 37 -12.78 3.85 1.80
CA ALA A 37 -12.50 5.22 1.35
C ALA A 37 -13.78 6.01 1.06
N CYS A 38 -14.82 5.37 0.49
CA CYS A 38 -16.13 6.01 0.29
C CYS A 38 -16.81 6.39 1.62
N LEU A 39 -16.57 5.65 2.69
CA LEU A 39 -17.16 5.87 4.02
C LEU A 39 -16.33 6.80 4.91
N LEU A 40 -15.07 7.06 4.54
CA LEU A 40 -14.10 7.79 5.34
C LEU A 40 -13.56 9.02 4.57
N PRO A 41 -14.31 10.14 4.55
CA PRO A 41 -13.86 11.36 3.89
C PRO A 41 -12.50 11.85 4.41
N GLY A 42 -11.61 12.22 3.48
CA GLY A 42 -10.27 12.71 3.80
C GLY A 42 -9.22 11.63 4.05
N TRP A 43 -9.56 10.35 3.89
CA TRP A 43 -8.59 9.26 3.83
C TRP A 43 -8.05 9.08 2.42
N GLN A 44 -6.74 8.82 2.30
CA GLN A 44 -6.10 8.42 1.04
C GLN A 44 -5.93 6.90 1.00
N VAL A 45 -5.93 6.33 -0.21
CA VAL A 45 -5.65 4.91 -0.44
C VAL A 45 -4.37 4.80 -1.27
N LEU A 46 -3.44 3.97 -0.82
CA LEU A 46 -2.21 3.65 -1.52
C LEU A 46 -2.20 2.17 -1.87
N HIS A 47 -1.83 1.84 -3.10
CA HIS A 47 -1.82 0.46 -3.61
C HIS A 47 -0.37 0.01 -3.78
N LEU A 48 0.04 -1.09 -3.15
CA LEU A 48 1.41 -1.60 -3.35
C LEU A 48 1.70 -1.93 -4.82
N ASP A 49 0.66 -2.28 -5.59
CA ASP A 49 0.72 -2.47 -7.05
C ASP A 49 1.31 -1.25 -7.79
N ASP A 50 1.21 -0.04 -7.20
CA ASP A 50 1.75 1.19 -7.78
C ASP A 50 3.29 1.25 -7.71
N TRP A 51 3.95 0.49 -6.82
CA TRP A 51 5.40 0.61 -6.57
C TRP A 51 6.15 -0.72 -6.41
N TYR A 52 5.54 -1.87 -6.69
CA TYR A 52 6.32 -3.11 -6.79
C TYR A 52 7.31 -3.00 -7.95
N PRO A 53 8.63 -3.22 -7.72
CA PRO A 53 9.59 -3.27 -8.81
C PRO A 53 9.45 -4.58 -9.60
N GLY A 54 8.47 -4.59 -10.50
CA GLY A 54 8.13 -5.71 -11.36
C GLY A 54 7.52 -6.90 -10.62
N TRP A 55 7.40 -8.01 -11.35
CA TRP A 55 6.73 -9.22 -10.85
C TRP A 55 7.46 -9.95 -9.73
N ASP A 56 8.72 -9.63 -9.44
CA ASP A 56 9.50 -10.17 -8.31
C ASP A 56 9.64 -9.14 -7.16
N GLY A 57 8.90 -8.03 -7.24
CA GLY A 57 9.09 -6.86 -6.41
C GLY A 57 8.47 -6.94 -5.01
N LEU A 58 7.86 -8.06 -4.62
CA LEU A 58 7.01 -8.13 -3.43
C LEU A 58 7.72 -7.71 -2.14
N ALA A 59 8.94 -8.21 -1.93
CA ALA A 59 9.74 -7.90 -0.76
C ALA A 59 10.17 -6.42 -0.73
N ALA A 60 10.55 -5.86 -1.87
CA ALA A 60 10.94 -4.46 -1.98
C ALA A 60 9.74 -3.51 -1.78
N GLY A 61 8.59 -3.82 -2.39
CA GLY A 61 7.36 -3.04 -2.20
C GLY A 61 6.85 -3.07 -0.75
N THR A 62 7.07 -4.18 -0.05
CA THR A 62 6.78 -4.30 1.40
C THR A 62 7.65 -3.35 2.24
N GLN A 63 8.93 -3.19 1.89
CA GLN A 63 9.82 -2.24 2.58
C GLN A 63 9.41 -0.79 2.34
N VAL A 64 8.96 -0.46 1.14
CA VAL A 64 8.40 0.86 0.82
C VAL A 64 7.14 1.15 1.65
N ALA A 65 6.22 0.19 1.75
CA ALA A 65 5.02 0.32 2.58
C ALA A 65 5.33 0.55 4.07
N ARG A 66 6.32 -0.19 4.61
CA ARG A 66 6.83 0.01 5.99
C ARG A 66 7.31 1.44 6.22
N ARG A 67 8.18 1.95 5.34
CA ARG A 67 8.70 3.32 5.41
C ARG A 67 7.57 4.36 5.39
N ILE A 68 6.64 4.25 4.43
CA ILE A 68 5.50 5.18 4.32
C ILE A 68 4.68 5.17 5.61
N CYS A 69 4.41 3.99 6.17
CA CYS A 69 3.67 3.86 7.42
C CYS A 69 4.40 4.54 8.60
N GLU A 70 5.71 4.29 8.72
CA GLU A 70 6.56 4.91 9.75
C GLU A 70 6.56 6.45 9.64
N ASP A 71 6.76 6.99 8.44
CA ASP A 71 6.75 8.44 8.17
C ASP A 71 5.41 9.07 8.55
N LEU A 72 4.30 8.50 8.07
CA LEU A 72 2.95 9.02 8.33
C LEU A 72 2.58 8.95 9.81
N ARG A 73 2.92 7.85 10.50
CA ARG A 73 2.70 7.73 11.94
C ARG A 73 3.60 8.68 12.72
N ALA A 74 4.75 9.10 12.19
CA ALA A 74 5.57 10.17 12.76
C ALA A 74 5.04 11.59 12.43
N GLY A 75 4.00 11.69 11.59
CA GLY A 75 3.46 12.96 11.10
C GLY A 75 4.35 13.65 10.06
N CYS A 76 5.18 12.87 9.37
CA CYS A 76 6.03 13.31 8.26
C CYS A 76 5.39 12.89 6.92
N PRO A 77 5.47 13.73 5.87
CA PRO A 77 5.11 13.27 4.53
C PRO A 77 6.11 12.19 4.08
N SER A 78 5.68 11.36 3.15
CA SER A 78 6.53 10.33 2.52
C SER A 78 6.45 10.44 1.00
N SER A 79 7.07 9.49 0.30
CA SER A 79 6.94 9.32 -1.14
C SER A 79 7.24 7.88 -1.53
N TYR A 80 6.87 7.51 -2.76
CA TYR A 80 7.35 6.29 -3.41
C TYR A 80 7.70 6.57 -4.87
N GLU A 81 8.57 5.74 -5.44
CA GLU A 81 8.82 5.72 -6.87
C GLU A 81 7.83 4.72 -7.49
N ALA A 82 6.94 5.21 -8.35
CA ALA A 82 5.96 4.38 -9.02
C ALA A 82 6.67 3.41 -9.98
N TRP A 83 6.13 2.22 -10.17
CA TRP A 83 6.62 1.28 -11.17
C TRP A 83 5.89 1.48 -12.50
N ASP A 84 6.65 1.70 -13.57
CA ASP A 84 6.10 1.65 -14.92
C ASP A 84 6.05 0.20 -15.39
N TRP A 85 4.86 -0.40 -15.30
CA TRP A 85 4.61 -1.78 -15.71
C TRP A 85 4.71 -2.00 -17.23
N GLU A 86 4.58 -0.96 -18.06
CA GLU A 86 4.74 -1.06 -19.51
C GLU A 86 6.22 -1.04 -19.90
N ALA A 87 7.01 -0.19 -19.23
CA ALA A 87 8.44 -0.07 -19.46
C ALA A 87 9.29 -1.08 -18.66
N ASP A 88 8.70 -1.78 -17.68
CA ASP A 88 9.38 -2.64 -16.69
C ASP A 88 10.55 -1.90 -16.01
N ALA A 89 10.27 -0.67 -15.55
CA ALA A 89 11.28 0.24 -15.02
C ALA A 89 10.71 1.18 -13.93
N PRO A 90 11.57 1.80 -13.10
CA PRO A 90 11.14 2.87 -12.21
C PRO A 90 10.56 4.05 -13.00
N GLY A 91 9.43 4.57 -12.51
CA GLY A 91 8.65 5.64 -13.10
C GLY A 91 8.75 6.94 -12.32
N VAL A 92 7.62 7.63 -12.16
CA VAL A 92 7.56 8.92 -11.47
C VAL A 92 7.60 8.77 -9.96
N VAL A 93 8.21 9.71 -9.26
CA VAL A 93 8.07 9.82 -7.80
C VAL A 93 6.72 10.44 -7.47
N VAL A 94 5.99 9.79 -6.56
CA VAL A 94 4.67 10.23 -6.08
C VAL A 94 4.79 10.63 -4.62
N ASP A 95 4.37 11.86 -4.31
CA ASP A 95 4.34 12.39 -2.95
C ASP A 95 3.14 11.82 -2.16
N VAL A 96 3.40 11.47 -0.90
CA VAL A 96 2.38 11.00 0.05
C VAL A 96 2.22 12.04 1.15
N PRO A 97 1.15 12.87 1.12
CA PRO A 97 0.91 13.89 2.13
C PRO A 97 0.53 13.28 3.49
N VAL A 98 0.70 14.05 4.56
CA VAL A 98 0.30 13.67 5.92
C VAL A 98 -1.23 13.69 6.06
N SER A 99 -1.87 12.59 5.69
CA SER A 99 -3.32 12.35 5.83
C SER A 99 -3.59 10.94 6.35
N PRO A 100 -4.74 10.67 6.98
CA PRO A 100 -5.17 9.30 7.28
C PRO A 100 -5.07 8.41 6.05
N THR A 101 -4.48 7.22 6.17
CA THR A 101 -4.10 6.42 5.00
C THR A 101 -4.52 4.96 5.15
N ILE A 102 -5.09 4.40 4.08
CA ILE A 102 -5.22 2.96 3.88
C ILE A 102 -4.09 2.53 2.93
N ILE A 103 -3.25 1.59 3.35
CA ILE A 103 -2.23 0.96 2.50
C ILE A 103 -2.71 -0.46 2.19
N GLU A 104 -2.94 -0.79 0.92
CA GLU A 104 -3.47 -2.10 0.52
C GLU A 104 -2.56 -2.79 -0.50
N GLY A 105 -2.43 -4.11 -0.36
CA GLY A 105 -1.63 -4.92 -1.27
C GLY A 105 -0.98 -6.10 -0.58
N CYS A 106 -0.43 -7.03 -1.36
CA CYS A 106 0.25 -8.20 -0.84
C CYS A 106 1.50 -7.79 -0.04
N GLY A 107 1.52 -8.00 1.27
CA GLY A 107 2.63 -7.56 2.13
C GLY A 107 2.40 -6.21 2.79
N ALA A 108 1.21 -5.63 2.68
CA ALA A 108 0.84 -4.48 3.50
C ALA A 108 0.81 -4.81 5.01
N TRP A 109 0.55 -6.07 5.39
CA TRP A 109 0.50 -6.56 6.77
C TRP A 109 1.79 -6.28 7.55
N ASP A 110 2.90 -6.32 6.82
CA ASP A 110 4.24 -6.17 7.35
C ASP A 110 4.57 -4.73 7.77
N ALA A 111 3.74 -3.75 7.40
CA ALA A 111 3.83 -2.38 7.89
C ALA A 111 3.19 -2.25 9.28
N ASP A 112 3.91 -1.63 10.23
CA ASP A 112 3.42 -1.39 11.59
C ASP A 112 2.36 -0.28 11.59
N ALA A 113 1.12 -0.67 11.30
CA ALA A 113 -0.04 0.20 11.20
C ALA A 113 -0.84 0.28 12.52
N ASP A 114 -1.75 1.24 12.62
CA ASP A 114 -2.61 1.37 13.81
C ASP A 114 -3.76 0.33 13.80
N LEU A 115 -4.12 -0.17 12.61
CA LEU A 115 -5.03 -1.30 12.41
C LEU A 115 -4.59 -2.08 11.16
N SER A 116 -4.48 -3.40 11.29
CA SER A 116 -4.20 -4.29 10.16
C SER A 116 -5.40 -5.21 9.90
N ILE A 117 -5.83 -5.30 8.64
CA ILE A 117 -6.92 -6.15 8.19
C ILE A 117 -6.34 -7.21 7.27
N TRP A 118 -6.56 -8.48 7.60
CA TRP A 118 -6.25 -9.61 6.73
C TRP A 118 -7.53 -10.12 6.06
N ILE A 119 -7.51 -10.20 4.73
CA ILE A 119 -8.57 -10.84 3.95
C ILE A 119 -8.21 -12.30 3.77
N GLU A 120 -8.96 -13.16 4.45
CA GLU A 120 -8.79 -14.61 4.42
C GLU A 120 -8.87 -15.16 2.98
N ASP A 121 -8.09 -16.21 2.71
CA ASP A 121 -7.98 -16.82 1.39
C ASP A 121 -9.29 -17.56 1.01
N PRO A 122 -10.02 -17.13 -0.04
CA PRO A 122 -11.19 -17.87 -0.53
C PRO A 122 -10.82 -19.16 -1.29
N GLY A 123 -9.53 -19.48 -1.40
CA GLY A 123 -8.95 -20.60 -2.15
C GLY A 123 -8.24 -20.14 -3.42
N GLU A 124 -7.13 -20.81 -3.78
CA GLU A 124 -6.29 -20.44 -4.94
C GLU A 124 -7.08 -20.39 -6.25
N ASP A 125 -7.95 -21.37 -6.50
CA ASP A 125 -8.76 -21.43 -7.74
C ASP A 125 -9.66 -20.20 -7.90
N GLU A 126 -10.34 -19.79 -6.82
CA GLU A 126 -11.24 -18.64 -6.84
C GLU A 126 -10.44 -17.33 -6.97
N ARG A 127 -9.32 -17.22 -6.25
CA ARG A 127 -8.40 -16.07 -6.40
C ARG A 127 -7.86 -15.95 -7.81
N ARG A 128 -7.42 -17.07 -8.41
CA ARG A 128 -6.92 -17.12 -9.78
C ARG A 128 -7.99 -16.69 -10.76
N ARG A 129 -9.21 -17.22 -10.62
CA ARG A 129 -10.35 -16.84 -11.46
C ARG A 129 -10.62 -15.34 -11.37
N ARG A 130 -10.65 -14.76 -10.18
CA ARG A 130 -10.88 -13.32 -9.96
C ARG A 130 -9.76 -12.46 -10.56
N ALA A 131 -8.51 -12.82 -10.30
CA ALA A 131 -7.37 -12.04 -10.76
C ALA A 131 -7.22 -12.09 -12.29
N LEU A 132 -7.44 -13.25 -12.91
CA LEU A 132 -7.49 -13.37 -14.38
C LEU A 132 -8.69 -12.63 -14.99
N ALA A 133 -9.83 -12.57 -14.31
CA ALA A 133 -10.98 -11.79 -14.78
C ALA A 133 -10.72 -10.27 -14.71
N ARG A 134 -9.88 -9.82 -13.77
CA ARG A 134 -9.49 -8.42 -13.58
C ARG A 134 -8.39 -7.98 -14.56
N ASP A 135 -7.27 -8.72 -14.57
CA ASP A 135 -6.02 -8.29 -15.22
C ASP A 135 -5.68 -9.10 -16.48
N GLY A 136 -6.46 -10.15 -16.77
CA GLY A 136 -6.44 -10.85 -18.04
C GLY A 136 -5.06 -11.37 -18.47
N ALA A 137 -4.74 -11.14 -19.74
CA ALA A 137 -3.55 -11.65 -20.40
C ALA A 137 -2.24 -11.06 -19.85
N THR A 138 -2.28 -9.87 -19.23
CA THR A 138 -1.09 -9.24 -18.64
C THR A 138 -0.66 -9.98 -17.39
N TYR A 139 -1.59 -10.51 -16.60
CA TYR A 139 -1.27 -11.23 -15.36
C TYR A 139 -1.09 -12.74 -15.54
N ALA A 140 -1.76 -13.35 -16.52
CA ALA A 140 -1.76 -14.80 -16.70
C ALA A 140 -0.37 -15.47 -16.77
N PRO A 141 0.65 -14.90 -17.45
CA PRO A 141 2.00 -15.47 -17.48
C PRO A 141 2.72 -15.42 -16.13
N HIS A 142 2.32 -14.50 -15.24
CA HIS A 142 3.00 -14.19 -13.99
C HIS A 142 2.31 -14.78 -12.76
N TRP A 143 1.10 -15.34 -12.91
CA TRP A 143 0.30 -15.91 -11.80
C TRP A 143 1.14 -16.77 -10.86
N GLN A 144 1.82 -17.80 -11.39
CA GLN A 144 2.53 -18.76 -10.55
C GLN A 144 3.68 -18.08 -9.79
N ARG A 145 4.44 -17.22 -10.50
CA ARG A 145 5.58 -16.50 -9.95
C ARG A 145 5.16 -15.53 -8.84
N TRP A 146 4.03 -14.85 -9.01
CA TRP A 146 3.47 -13.98 -7.98
C TRP A 146 2.94 -14.79 -6.80
N ALA A 147 2.14 -15.82 -7.09
CA ALA A 147 1.58 -16.71 -6.07
C ALA A 147 2.66 -17.36 -5.20
N ASP A 148 3.83 -17.69 -5.77
CA ASP A 148 4.94 -18.26 -5.02
C ASP A 148 5.61 -17.28 -4.06
N GLN A 149 5.59 -15.98 -4.36
CA GLN A 149 6.04 -14.95 -3.41
C GLN A 149 4.98 -14.65 -2.33
N ASP A 150 3.70 -14.76 -2.70
CA ASP A 150 2.58 -14.66 -1.75
C ASP A 150 2.58 -15.83 -0.75
N LYS A 151 2.98 -17.04 -1.19
CA LYS A 151 3.10 -18.23 -0.34
C LYS A 151 4.09 -18.00 0.80
N GLY A 152 3.68 -18.41 2.01
CA GLY A 152 4.49 -18.25 3.24
C GLY A 152 4.07 -17.06 4.10
N ARG A 153 3.14 -16.24 3.64
CA ARG A 153 2.49 -15.20 4.45
C ARG A 153 1.25 -15.79 5.09
N PHE A 154 1.42 -16.35 6.29
CA PHE A 154 0.31 -16.66 7.19
C PHE A 154 0.32 -15.62 8.30
N VAL A 155 -0.86 -15.06 8.57
CA VAL A 155 -1.08 -14.19 9.71
C VAL A 155 -1.55 -15.07 10.88
N THR A 156 -0.73 -15.17 11.92
CA THR A 156 -1.09 -15.76 13.23
C THR A 156 -1.32 -14.68 14.26
#